data_AF-A0AAU3Z6K7-F1
#
_entry.id   AF-A0AAU3Z6K7-F1
#
_cell.length_a   1.000
_cell.length_b   1.000
_cell.length_c   1.000
_cell.angle_alpha   90.00
_cell.angle_beta   90.00
_cell.angle_gamma   90.00
#
_symmetry.space_group_name_H-M   'P 1'
#
loop_
_entity.id
_entity.type
_entity.pdbx_description
1 polymer ?
#
loop_
_entity_poly.entity_id
_entity_poly.type
_entity_poly.pdbx_seq_one_letter_code
_entity_poly.pdbx_strand_id
1 'polypeptide(L)'
;MRQVDFEVLMEFLWARLREDETAARALKPGKNEDLTRLRDRVLSDVEAKRRLLHWVHEIPWAVEDKPRSFWEDALVNVIAGVPLRLRSPVAITLLASYVDHPDFRSEWKSIVGETEGEIRNRDQERTT
;
A
#
# COMPACT_ATOMS: atom_id res chain seq x y z
N MET A 1 -12.03 5.93 8.54
CA MET A 1 -10.84 6.77 8.28
C MET A 1 -11.31 8.02 7.55
N ARG A 2 -11.00 9.23 8.02
CA ARG A 2 -11.38 10.47 7.32
C ARG A 2 -10.44 10.69 6.13
N GLN A 3 -10.84 11.49 5.14
CA GLN A 3 -10.01 11.79 3.95
C GLN A 3 -8.62 12.34 4.33
N VAL A 4 -8.56 13.25 5.32
CA VAL A 4 -7.30 13.80 5.84
C VAL A 4 -6.41 12.72 6.47
N ASP A 5 -6.99 11.71 7.13
CA ASP A 5 -6.22 10.60 7.71
C ASP A 5 -5.61 9.70 6.62
N PHE A 6 -6.27 9.61 5.47
CA PHE A 6 -5.81 8.83 4.32
C PHE A 6 -4.66 9.50 3.56
N GLU A 7 -4.74 10.79 3.31
CA GLU A 7 -3.66 11.54 2.66
C GLU A 7 -2.38 11.48 3.50
N VAL A 8 -2.48 11.69 4.82
CA VAL A 8 -1.35 11.61 5.75
C VAL A 8 -0.75 10.19 5.81
N LEU A 9 -1.58 9.15 5.79
CA LEU A 9 -1.10 7.77 5.71
C LEU A 9 -0.36 7.50 4.39
N MET A 10 -0.89 7.99 3.27
CA MET A 10 -0.27 7.82 1.97
C MET A 10 1.08 8.54 1.90
N GLU A 11 1.18 9.76 2.42
CA GLU A 11 2.44 10.49 2.53
C GLU A 11 3.48 9.72 3.34
N PHE A 12 3.07 9.13 4.48
CA PHE A 12 3.95 8.30 5.29
C PHE A 12 4.47 7.09 4.51
N LEU A 13 3.59 6.34 3.83
CA LEU A 13 3.98 5.17 3.04
C LEU A 13 4.92 5.54 1.89
N TRP A 14 4.66 6.66 1.21
CA TRP A 14 5.54 7.17 0.15
C TRP A 14 6.92 7.57 0.67
N ALA A 15 6.99 8.21 1.85
CA ALA A 15 8.25 8.57 2.47
C ALA A 15 9.09 7.33 2.82
N ARG A 16 8.47 6.30 3.41
CA ARG A 16 9.15 5.06 3.80
C ARG A 16 9.67 4.27 2.61
N LEU A 17 8.90 4.17 1.53
CA LEU A 17 9.40 3.55 0.30
C LEU A 17 10.60 4.27 -0.31
N ARG A 18 10.66 5.61 -0.21
CA ARG A 18 11.83 6.39 -0.66
C ARG A 18 13.05 6.15 0.22
N GLU A 19 12.84 5.99 1.53
CA GLU A 19 13.89 5.67 2.48
C GLU A 19 14.49 4.29 2.19
N ASP A 20 13.64 3.27 2.02
CA ASP A 20 14.05 1.91 1.65
C ASP A 20 14.82 1.89 0.32
N GLU A 21 14.34 2.64 -0.68
CA GLU A 21 15.03 2.79 -1.97
C GLU A 21 16.42 3.43 -1.79
N THR A 22 16.49 4.50 -1.01
CA THR A 22 17.72 5.25 -0.77
C THR A 22 18.74 4.38 -0.04
N ALA A 23 18.30 3.65 0.98
CA ALA A 23 19.14 2.71 1.72
C ALA A 23 19.66 1.58 0.81
N ALA A 24 18.80 1.01 -0.03
CA ALA A 24 19.21 -0.01 -1.00
C ALA A 24 20.22 0.54 -2.01
N ARG A 25 20.00 1.74 -2.55
CA ARG A 25 20.92 2.37 -3.52
C ARG A 25 22.26 2.78 -2.90
N ALA A 26 22.27 3.16 -1.62
CA ALA A 26 23.49 3.50 -0.89
C ALA A 26 24.36 2.26 -0.60
N LEU A 27 23.78 1.06 -0.67
CA LEU A 27 24.47 -0.19 -0.42
C LEU A 27 25.52 -0.44 -1.50
N LYS A 28 26.79 -0.59 -1.09
CA LYS A 28 27.93 -0.88 -1.97
C LYS A 28 28.25 -2.37 -1.90
N PRO A 29 27.72 -3.22 -2.79
CA PRO A 29 27.89 -4.66 -2.69
C PRO A 29 29.33 -5.14 -2.95
N GLY A 30 30.19 -4.33 -3.59
CA GLY A 30 31.56 -4.73 -3.89
C GLY A 30 31.60 -6.03 -4.70
N LYS A 31 32.26 -7.07 -4.17
CA LYS A 31 32.25 -8.44 -4.73
C LYS A 31 31.31 -9.39 -3.99
N ASN A 32 30.52 -8.90 -3.04
CA ASN A 32 29.59 -9.73 -2.27
C ASN A 32 28.29 -9.90 -3.07
N GLU A 33 28.11 -11.10 -3.61
CA GLU A 33 26.95 -11.45 -4.43
C GLU A 33 25.65 -11.47 -3.61
N ASP A 34 25.71 -11.84 -2.32
CA ASP A 34 24.53 -11.85 -1.45
C ASP A 34 24.01 -10.43 -1.18
N LEU A 35 24.92 -9.46 -0.99
CA LEU A 35 24.55 -8.05 -0.87
C LEU A 35 23.98 -7.49 -2.17
N THR A 36 24.45 -7.98 -3.32
CA THR A 36 23.90 -7.59 -4.63
C THR A 36 22.47 -8.10 -4.77
N ARG A 37 22.24 -9.39 -4.48
CA ARG A 37 20.90 -10.01 -4.52
C ARG A 37 19.95 -9.37 -3.53
N LEU A 38 20.42 -9.05 -2.32
CA LEU A 38 19.62 -8.37 -1.31
C LEU A 38 19.19 -6.98 -1.79
N ARG A 39 20.13 -6.18 -2.31
CA ARG A 39 19.83 -4.86 -2.87
C ARG A 39 18.78 -4.95 -3.97
N ASP A 40 19.00 -5.84 -4.94
CA ASP A 40 18.13 -5.95 -6.10
C ASP A 40 16.72 -6.44 -5.69
N ARG A 41 16.63 -7.32 -4.68
CA ARG A 41 15.35 -7.73 -4.09
C ARG A 41 14.64 -6.57 -3.40
N VAL A 42 15.34 -5.75 -2.62
CA VAL A 42 14.73 -4.58 -1.94
C VAL A 42 14.23 -3.57 -2.98
N LEU A 43 14.99 -3.32 -4.04
CA LEU A 43 14.54 -2.41 -5.12
C LEU A 43 13.30 -2.94 -5.84
N SER A 44 13.24 -4.25 -6.11
CA SER A 44 12.06 -4.90 -6.70
C SER A 44 10.83 -4.80 -5.78
N ASP A 45 11.02 -5.03 -4.47
CA ASP A 45 9.95 -4.91 -3.48
C ASP A 45 9.43 -3.47 -3.37
N VAL A 46 10.33 -2.47 -3.34
CA VAL A 46 9.96 -1.05 -3.37
C VAL A 46 9.14 -0.71 -4.62
N GLU A 47 9.54 -1.21 -5.79
CA GLU A 47 8.79 -0.98 -7.03
C GLU A 47 7.40 -1.62 -6.99
N ALA A 48 7.28 -2.85 -6.47
CA ALA A 48 6.00 -3.52 -6.30
C ALA A 48 5.08 -2.74 -5.35
N LYS A 49 5.59 -2.33 -4.18
CA LYS A 49 4.86 -1.53 -3.19
C LYS A 49 4.45 -0.16 -3.76
N ARG A 50 5.29 0.45 -4.59
CA ARG A 50 4.99 1.71 -5.30
C ARG A 50 3.80 1.55 -6.25
N ARG A 51 3.78 0.48 -7.05
CA ARG A 51 2.66 0.19 -7.96
C ARG A 51 1.37 -0.07 -7.18
N LEU A 52 1.44 -0.75 -6.04
CA LEU A 52 0.30 -0.94 -5.14
C LEU A 52 -0.21 0.37 -4.56
N LEU A 53 0.67 1.26 -4.08
CA LEU A 53 0.25 2.58 -3.59
C LEU A 53 -0.35 3.45 -4.68
N HIS A 54 0.20 3.40 -5.89
CA HIS A 54 -0.35 4.12 -7.02
C HIS A 54 -1.76 3.65 -7.36
N TRP A 55 -1.99 2.32 -7.37
CA TRP A 55 -3.32 1.74 -7.54
C TRP A 55 -4.29 2.13 -6.41
N VAL A 56 -3.80 2.26 -5.17
CA VAL A 56 -4.60 2.75 -4.03
C VAL A 56 -4.94 4.25 -4.17
N HIS A 57 -4.05 5.04 -4.77
CA HIS A 57 -4.15 6.50 -4.87
C HIS A 57 -4.92 7.01 -6.10
N GLU A 58 -4.75 6.41 -7.28
CA GLU A 58 -5.30 6.91 -8.56
C GLU A 58 -6.82 6.77 -8.72
N ILE A 59 -7.50 6.11 -7.79
CA ILE A 59 -8.93 5.88 -7.90
C ILE A 59 -9.65 7.13 -7.41
N PRO A 60 -10.42 7.83 -8.28
CA PRO A 60 -11.11 9.03 -7.88
C PRO A 60 -12.19 8.66 -6.85
N TRP A 61 -11.98 9.10 -5.61
CA TRP A 61 -12.97 9.03 -4.54
C TRP A 61 -14.17 9.96 -4.76
N ALA A 62 -14.12 10.79 -5.80
CA ALA A 62 -15.21 11.64 -6.24
C ALA A 62 -15.79 11.09 -7.56
N VAL A 63 -17.01 10.55 -7.49
CA VAL A 63 -17.92 10.57 -8.63
C VAL A 63 -18.39 12.02 -8.76
N GLU A 64 -17.56 12.87 -9.36
CA GLU A 64 -18.02 14.15 -9.90
C GLU A 64 -18.49 13.91 -11.33
N ASP A 65 -19.73 14.30 -11.61
CA ASP A 65 -20.45 14.24 -12.88
C ASP A 65 -19.70 14.98 -14.00
N LYS A 66 -18.63 14.38 -14.52
CA LYS A 66 -18.03 14.77 -15.79
C LYS A 66 -18.20 13.64 -16.80
N PRO A 67 -18.65 13.95 -18.03
CA PRO A 67 -18.79 12.93 -19.07
C PRO A 67 -17.40 12.41 -19.43
N ARG A 68 -17.10 11.17 -19.01
CA ARG A 68 -15.88 10.44 -19.33
C ARG A 68 -16.07 9.60 -20.58
N SER A 69 -14.95 9.26 -21.22
CA SER A 69 -14.94 8.42 -22.41
C SER A 69 -15.39 6.99 -22.07
N PHE A 70 -16.09 6.32 -23.00
CA PHE A 70 -16.58 4.94 -22.84
C PHE A 70 -15.50 3.94 -22.36
N TRP A 71 -14.24 4.15 -22.76
CA TRP A 71 -13.11 3.32 -22.31
C TRP A 71 -12.69 3.60 -20.86
N GLU A 72 -12.80 4.84 -20.41
CA GLU A 72 -12.57 5.20 -19.00
C GLU A 72 -13.69 4.65 -18.12
N ASP A 73 -14.94 4.69 -18.58
CA ASP A 73 -16.08 4.09 -17.86
C ASP A 73 -15.99 2.57 -17.73
N ALA A 74 -15.44 1.87 -18.72
CA ALA A 74 -15.21 0.42 -18.64
C ALA A 74 -14.12 0.08 -17.60
N LEU A 75 -13.00 0.81 -17.59
CA LEU A 75 -11.94 0.67 -16.59
C LEU A 75 -12.43 1.05 -15.19
N VAL A 76 -13.14 2.18 -15.08
CA VAL A 76 -13.73 2.65 -13.83
C VAL A 76 -14.80 1.67 -13.34
N ASN A 77 -15.61 1.03 -14.17
CA ASN A 77 -16.58 0.03 -13.68
C ASN A 77 -15.93 -1.26 -13.18
N VAL A 78 -14.86 -1.73 -13.83
CA VAL A 78 -14.09 -2.89 -13.35
C VAL A 78 -13.35 -2.58 -12.04
N ILE A 79 -12.83 -1.35 -11.90
CA ILE A 79 -12.07 -0.88 -10.75
C ILE A 79 -13.02 -0.45 -9.61
N ALA A 80 -14.09 0.28 -9.87
CA ALA A 80 -15.11 0.68 -8.88
C ALA A 80 -15.93 -0.50 -8.37
N GLY A 81 -15.99 -1.61 -9.12
CA GLY A 81 -16.59 -2.88 -8.68
C GLY A 81 -15.84 -3.58 -7.54
N VAL A 82 -14.65 -3.11 -7.17
CA VAL A 82 -13.90 -3.60 -6.00
C VAL A 82 -14.28 -2.71 -4.79
N PRO A 83 -15.17 -3.15 -3.89
CA PRO A 83 -15.60 -2.35 -2.75
C PRO A 83 -14.42 -1.86 -1.92
N LEU A 84 -14.53 -0.63 -1.39
CA LEU A 84 -13.60 0.04 -0.45
C LEU A 84 -12.93 -0.90 0.57
N ARG A 85 -13.68 -1.87 1.11
CA ARG A 85 -13.22 -2.89 2.07
C ARG A 85 -12.13 -3.83 1.53
N LEU A 86 -11.99 -3.97 0.22
CA LEU A 86 -10.99 -4.84 -0.42
C LEU A 86 -9.69 -4.09 -0.77
N ARG A 87 -9.68 -2.75 -0.78
CA ARG A 87 -8.49 -1.94 -1.07
C ARG A 87 -7.77 -1.44 0.18
N SER A 88 -8.54 -1.09 1.20
CA SER A 88 -8.05 -0.77 2.54
C SER A 88 -7.04 -1.81 3.09
N PRO A 89 -7.22 -3.14 2.89
CA PRO A 89 -6.29 -4.14 3.39
C PRO A 89 -4.90 -4.03 2.76
N VAL A 90 -4.76 -3.56 1.52
CA VAL A 90 -3.45 -3.42 0.87
C VAL A 90 -2.66 -2.29 1.52
N ALA A 91 -3.26 -1.11 1.67
CA ALA A 91 -2.64 0.01 2.37
C ALA A 91 -2.35 -0.33 3.84
N ILE A 92 -3.24 -1.06 4.50
CA ILE A 92 -3.07 -1.47 5.91
C ILE A 92 -2.01 -2.57 6.06
N THR A 93 -1.93 -3.52 5.12
CA THR A 93 -0.84 -4.52 5.10
C THR A 93 0.52 -3.84 4.86
N LEU A 94 0.57 -2.85 3.95
CA LEU A 94 1.78 -2.05 3.76
C LEU A 94 2.12 -1.25 5.02
N LEU A 95 1.12 -0.65 5.66
CA LEU A 95 1.28 0.06 6.92
C LEU A 95 1.80 -0.84 8.05
N ALA A 96 1.29 -2.06 8.16
CA ALA A 96 1.71 -3.05 9.15
C ALA A 96 3.21 -3.37 9.03
N SER A 97 3.78 -3.34 7.81
CA SER A 97 5.22 -3.55 7.61
C SER A 97 6.12 -2.48 8.23
N TYR A 98 5.55 -1.34 8.65
CA TYR A 98 6.27 -0.22 9.27
C TYR A 98 5.85 0.04 10.73
N VAL A 99 5.17 -0.92 11.40
CA VAL A 99 4.61 -0.72 12.75
C VAL A 99 5.67 -0.37 13.82
N ASP A 100 6.91 -0.82 13.63
CA ASP A 100 8.04 -0.56 14.52
C ASP A 100 8.82 0.72 14.17
N HIS A 101 8.40 1.45 13.14
CA HIS A 101 9.06 2.68 12.73
C HIS A 101 8.82 3.81 13.75
N PRO A 102 9.82 4.65 14.10
CA PRO A 102 9.68 5.71 15.11
C PRO A 102 8.60 6.75 14.76
N ASP A 103 8.45 7.07 13.47
CA ASP A 103 7.41 7.98 12.98
C ASP A 103 6.02 7.33 12.84
N PHE A 104 5.86 6.05 13.23
CA PHE A 104 4.59 5.36 13.15
C PHE A 104 3.62 5.90 14.18
N ARG A 105 2.48 6.43 13.73
CA ARG A 105 1.48 7.02 14.63
C ARG A 105 0.73 5.95 15.39
N SER A 106 0.52 6.17 16.70
CA SER A 106 -0.20 5.23 17.56
C SER A 106 -1.65 5.01 17.11
N GLU A 107 -2.29 6.02 16.52
CA GLU A 107 -3.64 5.96 15.96
C GLU A 107 -3.79 4.92 14.84
N TRP A 108 -2.71 4.58 14.14
CA TRP A 108 -2.71 3.56 13.10
C TRP A 108 -2.54 2.14 13.62
N LYS A 109 -2.04 1.96 14.86
CA LYS A 109 -1.89 0.62 15.47
C LYS A 109 -3.24 -0.07 15.64
N SER A 110 -4.26 0.69 16.05
CA SER A 110 -5.63 0.18 16.16
C SER A 110 -6.20 -0.25 14.81
N ILE A 111 -5.90 0.51 13.75
CA ILE A 111 -6.38 0.23 12.38
C ILE A 111 -5.76 -1.07 11.85
N VAL A 112 -4.46 -1.28 12.09
CA VAL A 112 -3.75 -2.53 11.75
C VAL A 112 -4.36 -3.71 12.50
N GLY A 113 -4.53 -3.59 13.83
CA GLY A 113 -5.09 -4.66 14.66
C GLY A 113 -6.54 -5.05 14.33
N GLU A 114 -7.39 -4.07 14.03
CA GLU A 114 -8.78 -4.31 13.60
C GLU A 114 -8.84 -5.05 12.26
N THR A 115 -7.99 -4.65 11.30
CA THR A 115 -7.96 -5.25 9.96
C THR A 115 -7.39 -6.66 9.95
N GLU A 116 -6.34 -6.92 10.74
CA GLU A 116 -5.79 -8.28 10.92
C GLU A 116 -6.85 -9.24 11.49
N GLY A 117 -7.69 -8.76 12.42
CA GLY A 117 -8.82 -9.51 12.95
C GLY A 117 -9.89 -9.83 11.91
N GLU A 118 -10.24 -8.85 11.06
CA GLU A 118 -11.23 -9.03 9.98
C GLU A 118 -10.75 -10.01 8.89
N ILE A 119 -9.47 -9.93 8.48
CA ILE A 119 -8.89 -10.85 7.50
C ILE A 119 -8.92 -12.28 8.04
N ARG A 120 -8.48 -12.48 9.28
CA ARG A 120 -8.43 -13.79 9.92
C ARG A 120 -9.81 -14.45 10.01
N ASN A 121 -10.84 -13.67 10.38
CA ASN A 121 -12.22 -14.18 10.44
C ASN A 121 -12.73 -14.61 9.06
N ARG A 122 -12.41 -13.83 8.01
CA ARG A 122 -12.83 -14.11 6.63
C ARG A 122 -12.19 -15.38 6.06
N ASP A 123 -10.94 -15.65 6.39
CA ASP A 123 -10.26 -16.87 5.96
C ASP A 123 -10.81 -18.13 6.66
N GLN A 124 -11.25 -17.97 7.91
CA GLN A 124 -11.89 -19.03 8.68
C GLN A 124 -13.30 -19.39 8.14
N GLU A 125 -14.06 -18.40 7.68
CA GLU A 125 -15.36 -18.61 7.01
C GLU A 125 -15.24 -19.24 5.61
N ARG A 126 -14.09 -19.12 4.94
CA ARG A 126 -13.85 -19.75 3.63
C ARG A 126 -13.40 -21.21 3.71
N THR A 127 -13.03 -21.69 4.88
CA THR A 127 -12.53 -23.05 5.12
C THR A 127 -13.53 -23.96 5.83
N THR A 128 -14.73 -23.47 6.11
CA THR A 128 -15.85 -24.20 6.73
C THR A 128 -17.00 -24.35 5.74
#